data_AF-A0AAF0DM31-F1
#
_entry.id   AF-A0AAF0DM31-F1
#
_cell.length_a   1.000
_cell.length_b   1.000
_cell.length_c   1.000
_cell.angle_alpha   90.00
_cell.angle_beta   90.00
_cell.angle_gamma   90.00
#
_symmetry.space_group_name_H-M   'P 1'
#
loop_
_entity.id
_entity.type
_entity.pdbx_description
1 polymer ?
#
loop_
_entity_poly.entity_id
_entity_poly.type
_entity_poly.pdbx_seq_one_letter_code
_entity_poly.pdbx_strand_id
1 'polypeptide(L)'
;MLDLFWAHRSKPATEPVASQKKEMSRASRRPTLTPQFCFNERALRGGLPFQDLSDVQYPSSFQEFKAKHLHVNNPASVRICTDFLRISRSTIDDSITQNLNALVTPAGKGFDPTSTTVRQTDFPNKPQIDPGSCQIFKDKVLFPSWQVRSDVLNYCAGVATSPDPEDPDLVLRQVESAKDRERVVDERLDPYSARFFPREARTESLAMLIRNERGVESIIRSRTWGLVTERCGNSFEGWEDALNRWREQQG
;
A
#
# COMPACT_ATOMS: atom_id res chain seq x y z
N MET A 1 20.71 -11.59 58.99
CA MET A 1 19.88 -12.76 59.37
C MET A 1 18.60 -12.14 59.93
N LEU A 2 17.56 -12.00 59.10
CA LEU A 2 16.32 -12.83 59.13
C LEU A 2 15.62 -12.64 60.50
N ASP A 3 14.42 -12.06 60.67
CA ASP A 3 13.13 -12.21 59.98
C ASP A 3 12.24 -10.99 60.32
N LEU A 4 11.43 -10.38 59.44
CA LEU A 4 10.18 -10.82 58.79
C LEU A 4 8.98 -11.05 59.74
N PHE A 5 7.98 -10.17 59.57
CA PHE A 5 6.53 -10.28 59.88
C PHE A 5 6.12 -10.34 61.37
N TRP A 6 5.15 -9.55 61.86
CA TRP A 6 3.74 -9.54 61.47
C TRP A 6 3.07 -8.18 61.73
N ALA A 7 2.42 -7.59 60.71
CA ALA A 7 1.40 -6.56 60.88
C ALA A 7 0.01 -7.21 60.84
N HIS A 8 -0.79 -6.91 61.86
CA HIS A 8 -2.13 -7.47 62.04
C HIS A 8 -3.12 -7.00 60.97
N ARG A 9 -3.92 -7.98 60.55
CA ARG A 9 -5.06 -7.92 59.65
C ARG A 9 -6.20 -7.10 60.27
N SER A 10 -6.65 -6.05 59.58
CA SER A 10 -8.00 -5.50 59.76
C SER A 10 -8.74 -5.55 58.42
N LYS A 11 -9.99 -6.03 58.48
CA LYS A 11 -11.03 -5.97 57.44
C LYS A 11 -12.36 -5.71 58.17
N PRO A 12 -13.44 -5.33 57.48
CA PRO A 12 -13.60 -4.19 56.57
C PRO A 12 -14.81 -3.33 57.01
N ALA A 13 -14.83 -2.03 56.71
CA ALA A 13 -16.06 -1.24 56.77
C ALA A 13 -16.59 -1.05 55.35
N THR A 14 -17.76 -1.63 55.12
CA THR A 14 -18.49 -1.61 53.86
C THR A 14 -19.32 -0.33 53.81
N GLU A 15 -19.03 0.58 52.89
CA GLU A 15 -20.00 1.58 52.42
C GLU A 15 -20.01 1.60 50.88
N PRO A 16 -21.19 1.60 50.24
CA PRO A 16 -21.31 1.53 48.79
C PRO A 16 -21.22 2.95 48.20
N VAL A 17 -20.07 3.32 47.64
CA VAL A 17 -19.98 4.48 46.76
C VAL A 17 -20.37 4.05 45.34
N ALA A 18 -21.45 4.65 44.86
CA ALA A 18 -22.02 4.46 43.54
C ALA A 18 -20.95 4.64 42.45
N SER A 19 -20.79 3.59 41.63
CA SER A 19 -19.96 3.61 40.43
C SER A 19 -20.60 4.55 39.40
N GLN A 20 -20.07 5.77 39.29
CA GLN A 20 -20.26 6.56 38.08
C GLN A 20 -19.55 5.82 36.94
N LYS A 21 -20.34 5.11 36.13
CA LYS A 21 -19.90 4.61 34.83
C LYS A 21 -19.44 5.80 34.01
N LYS A 22 -18.13 5.98 33.91
CA LYS A 22 -17.47 6.86 32.95
C LYS A 22 -17.83 6.31 31.57
N GLU A 23 -18.82 6.92 30.95
CA GLU A 23 -19.24 6.63 29.59
C GLU A 23 -18.05 6.94 28.69
N MET A 24 -17.36 5.88 28.25
CA MET A 24 -16.22 6.03 27.37
C MET A 24 -16.70 6.64 26.06
N SER A 25 -15.98 7.68 25.64
CA SER A 25 -16.08 8.33 24.35
C SER A 25 -16.47 7.35 23.24
N ARG A 26 -17.64 7.61 22.66
CA ARG A 26 -18.18 6.96 21.47
C ARG A 26 -17.07 6.80 20.44
N ALA A 27 -16.77 5.56 20.07
CA ALA A 27 -15.78 5.25 19.05
C ALA A 27 -16.12 6.04 17.76
N SER A 28 -15.16 6.85 17.32
CA SER A 28 -15.23 7.56 16.05
C SER A 28 -15.60 6.59 14.94
N ARG A 29 -16.64 6.93 14.15
CA ARG A 29 -17.11 6.14 13.02
C ARG A 29 -15.94 5.97 12.05
N ARG A 30 -15.31 4.79 12.08
CA ARG A 30 -14.38 4.38 11.03
C ARG A 30 -15.16 4.43 9.71
N PRO A 31 -14.66 5.08 8.65
CA PRO A 31 -15.28 4.97 7.34
C PRO A 31 -15.25 3.49 6.95
N THR A 32 -16.43 2.90 6.79
CA THR A 32 -16.59 1.56 6.25
C THR A 32 -16.15 1.60 4.79
N LEU A 33 -14.93 1.14 4.53
CA LEU A 33 -14.50 0.83 3.18
C LEU A 33 -15.40 -0.29 2.67
N THR A 34 -16.29 0.03 1.73
CA THR A 34 -17.09 -0.97 1.02
C THR A 34 -16.15 -1.92 0.29
N PRO A 35 -16.39 -3.23 0.31
CA PRO A 35 -15.59 -4.21 -0.41
C PRO A 35 -15.91 -4.11 -1.91
N GLN A 36 -15.26 -3.17 -2.59
CA GLN A 36 -15.36 -3.00 -4.05
C GLN A 36 -14.00 -3.19 -4.73
N PHE A 37 -13.04 -3.79 -4.03
CA PHE A 37 -11.77 -4.23 -4.63
C PHE A 37 -11.72 -5.75 -4.66
N CYS A 38 -12.70 -6.34 -5.32
CA CYS A 38 -12.61 -7.73 -5.77
C CYS A 38 -12.12 -7.70 -7.21
N PHE A 39 -10.82 -7.96 -7.41
CA PHE A 39 -10.33 -8.45 -8.69
C PHE A 39 -11.16 -9.68 -9.03
N ASN A 40 -11.79 -9.69 -10.20
CA ASN A 40 -12.68 -10.78 -10.60
C ASN A 40 -11.83 -12.05 -10.85
N GLU A 41 -11.68 -12.92 -9.85
CA GLU A 41 -10.97 -14.21 -9.98
C GLU A 41 -11.54 -15.08 -11.11
N ARG A 42 -12.78 -14.83 -11.56
CA ARG A 42 -13.37 -15.52 -12.72
C ARG A 42 -12.66 -15.25 -14.04
N ALA A 43 -12.07 -14.07 -14.21
CA ALA A 43 -11.29 -13.74 -15.41
C ALA A 43 -9.99 -14.57 -15.52
N LEU A 44 -9.49 -15.10 -14.39
CA LEU A 44 -8.29 -15.92 -14.34
C LEU A 44 -8.58 -17.43 -14.28
N ARG A 45 -9.81 -17.86 -13.95
CA ARG A 45 -10.17 -19.28 -13.76
C ARG A 45 -11.15 -19.85 -14.79
N GLY A 46 -11.83 -19.02 -15.57
CA GLY A 46 -12.79 -19.46 -16.57
C GLY A 46 -12.23 -19.31 -17.98
N GLY A 47 -12.05 -20.42 -18.70
CA GLY A 47 -11.75 -20.44 -20.14
C GLY A 47 -12.90 -19.93 -21.01
N LEU A 48 -13.39 -18.73 -20.72
CA LEU A 48 -14.26 -17.98 -21.62
C LEU A 48 -13.39 -17.25 -22.66
N PRO A 49 -13.89 -17.07 -23.89
CA PRO A 49 -13.19 -16.30 -24.89
C PRO A 49 -12.87 -14.90 -24.34
N PHE A 50 -11.62 -14.48 -24.51
CA PHE A 50 -10.98 -13.23 -24.08
C PHE A 50 -11.69 -11.93 -24.53
N GLN A 51 -12.85 -12.02 -25.19
CA GLN A 51 -13.65 -10.89 -25.67
C GLN A 51 -14.56 -10.27 -24.58
N ASP A 52 -14.61 -10.81 -23.36
CA ASP A 52 -15.50 -10.34 -22.29
C ASP A 52 -14.77 -9.72 -21.08
N LEU A 53 -13.52 -9.24 -21.31
CA LEU A 53 -12.73 -8.49 -20.32
C LEU A 53 -13.04 -6.98 -20.30
N SER A 54 -14.09 -6.53 -20.99
CA SER A 54 -14.56 -5.15 -20.95
C SER A 54 -15.24 -4.77 -19.62
N ASP A 55 -15.65 -5.76 -18.82
CA ASP A 55 -16.56 -5.55 -17.68
C ASP A 55 -15.89 -5.78 -16.31
N VAL A 56 -14.56 -5.70 -16.23
CA VAL A 56 -13.89 -5.56 -14.92
C VAL A 56 -13.96 -4.09 -14.51
N GLN A 57 -15.02 -3.75 -13.79
CA GLN A 57 -15.21 -2.43 -13.22
C GLN A 57 -14.26 -2.21 -12.04
N TYR A 58 -13.00 -1.92 -12.36
CA TYR A 58 -12.14 -1.08 -11.50
C TYR A 58 -12.84 0.26 -11.30
N PRO A 59 -12.53 1.03 -10.23
CA PRO A 59 -12.89 2.43 -10.22
C PRO A 59 -12.42 3.03 -11.55
N SER A 60 -13.40 3.46 -12.34
CA SER A 60 -13.36 3.58 -13.80
C SER A 60 -12.45 4.69 -14.33
N SER A 61 -11.58 5.26 -13.50
CA SER A 61 -10.44 6.08 -13.89
C SER A 61 -9.71 6.55 -12.64
N PHE A 62 -8.39 6.73 -12.78
CA PHE A 62 -7.62 7.62 -11.92
C PHE A 62 -8.33 9.00 -11.70
N GLN A 63 -9.11 9.47 -12.69
CA GLN A 63 -9.89 10.70 -12.61
C GLN A 63 -10.98 10.66 -11.53
N GLU A 64 -11.65 9.53 -11.32
CA GLU A 64 -12.69 9.43 -10.29
C GLU A 64 -12.10 9.41 -8.87
N PHE A 65 -10.96 8.75 -8.68
CA PHE A 65 -10.18 8.79 -7.45
C PHE A 65 -9.65 10.20 -7.15
N LYS A 66 -9.08 10.86 -8.17
CA LYS A 66 -8.60 12.25 -8.14
C LYS A 66 -9.72 13.22 -7.76
N ALA A 67 -10.89 13.09 -8.38
CA ALA A 67 -12.00 14.03 -8.20
C ALA A 67 -12.67 13.95 -6.81
N LYS A 68 -12.74 12.76 -6.20
CA LYS A 68 -13.54 12.56 -4.97
C LYS A 68 -12.74 12.59 -3.67
N HIS A 69 -11.45 12.25 -3.68
CA HIS A 69 -10.77 11.88 -2.45
C HIS A 69 -9.49 12.63 -2.16
N LEU A 70 -8.83 13.18 -3.17
CA LEU A 70 -7.49 13.70 -3.03
C LEU A 70 -7.51 15.19 -3.30
N HIS A 71 -7.48 16.00 -2.23
CA HIS A 71 -7.47 17.48 -2.30
C HIS A 71 -6.40 17.99 -1.31
N VAL A 72 -5.78 19.12 -1.61
CA VAL A 72 -4.73 19.72 -0.75
C VAL A 72 -5.23 19.96 0.67
N ASN A 73 -6.48 20.42 0.81
CA ASN A 73 -7.09 20.73 2.10
C ASN A 73 -7.67 19.49 2.81
N ASN A 74 -7.56 18.28 2.24
CA ASN A 74 -8.08 17.09 2.86
C ASN A 74 -7.04 16.48 3.83
N PRO A 75 -7.29 16.48 5.16
CA PRO A 75 -6.35 15.91 6.12
C PRO A 75 -6.17 14.39 5.96
N ALA A 76 -7.08 13.72 5.23
CA ALA A 76 -6.97 12.31 4.92
C ALA A 76 -6.10 12.02 3.68
N SER A 77 -5.60 13.02 2.94
CA SER A 77 -4.84 12.82 1.70
C SER A 77 -3.64 11.88 1.85
N VAL A 78 -2.87 12.02 2.96
CA VAL A 78 -1.76 11.11 3.27
C VAL A 78 -2.24 9.66 3.37
N ARG A 79 -3.29 9.43 4.16
CA ARG A 79 -3.86 8.09 4.39
C ARG A 79 -4.45 7.51 3.10
N ILE A 80 -5.08 8.35 2.28
CA ILE A 80 -5.72 7.90 1.03
C ILE A 80 -4.65 7.48 0.01
N CYS A 81 -3.56 8.24 -0.13
CA CYS A 81 -2.44 7.88 -0.99
C CYS A 81 -1.82 6.53 -0.56
N THR A 82 -1.55 6.35 0.74
CA THR A 82 -0.93 5.11 1.24
C THR A 82 -1.86 3.91 1.18
N ASP A 83 -3.14 4.08 1.53
CA ASP A 83 -4.12 2.99 1.48
C ASP A 83 -4.34 2.50 0.06
N PHE A 84 -4.42 3.42 -0.92
CA PHE A 84 -4.52 3.04 -2.33
C PHE A 84 -3.34 2.18 -2.77
N LEU A 85 -2.11 2.62 -2.47
CA LEU A 85 -0.89 1.90 -2.86
C LEU A 85 -0.83 0.53 -2.18
N ARG A 86 -1.12 0.47 -0.88
CA ARG A 86 -1.15 -0.78 -0.11
C ARG A 86 -2.15 -1.77 -0.71
N ILE A 87 -3.38 -1.32 -0.97
CA ILE A 87 -4.43 -2.19 -1.53
C ILE A 87 -4.02 -2.66 -2.93
N SER A 88 -3.61 -1.73 -3.82
CA SER A 88 -3.21 -2.07 -5.19
C SER A 88 -2.06 -3.07 -5.24
N ARG A 89 -1.04 -2.92 -4.38
CA ARG A 89 0.09 -3.87 -4.29
C ARG A 89 -0.38 -5.24 -3.79
N SER A 90 -1.21 -5.26 -2.75
CA SER A 90 -1.72 -6.52 -2.20
C SER A 90 -2.53 -7.34 -3.20
N THR A 91 -3.24 -6.66 -4.12
CA THR A 91 -4.08 -7.33 -5.12
C THR A 91 -3.31 -7.95 -6.28
N ILE A 92 -2.12 -7.44 -6.62
CA ILE A 92 -1.42 -7.82 -7.87
C ILE A 92 -0.01 -8.33 -7.58
N ASP A 93 0.79 -7.54 -6.86
CA ASP A 93 2.22 -7.77 -6.67
C ASP A 93 2.48 -8.76 -5.53
N ASP A 94 1.83 -8.58 -4.36
CA ASP A 94 2.01 -9.53 -3.24
C ASP A 94 1.43 -10.91 -3.58
N SER A 95 0.38 -10.94 -4.40
CA SER A 95 -0.29 -12.13 -4.91
C SER A 95 0.26 -12.60 -6.26
N ILE A 96 1.37 -12.04 -6.76
CA ILE A 96 1.86 -12.31 -8.13
C ILE A 96 2.04 -13.80 -8.42
N THR A 97 2.55 -14.57 -7.47
CA THR A 97 2.72 -16.03 -7.61
C THR A 97 1.37 -16.72 -7.82
N GLN A 98 0.32 -16.30 -7.11
CA GLN A 98 -1.02 -16.85 -7.25
C GLN A 98 -1.62 -16.47 -8.61
N ASN A 99 -1.46 -15.20 -9.01
CA ASN A 99 -1.91 -14.70 -10.31
C ASN A 99 -1.24 -15.48 -11.46
N LEU A 100 0.07 -15.69 -11.40
CA LEU A 100 0.83 -16.45 -12.41
C LEU A 100 0.46 -17.94 -12.41
N ASN A 101 0.25 -18.54 -11.24
CA ASN A 101 -0.20 -19.94 -11.16
C ASN A 101 -1.62 -20.11 -11.74
N ALA A 102 -2.49 -19.10 -11.65
CA ALA A 102 -3.82 -19.15 -12.23
C ALA A 102 -3.80 -19.13 -13.78
N LEU A 103 -2.75 -18.56 -14.39
CA LEU A 103 -2.55 -18.62 -15.85
C LEU A 103 -2.16 -20.03 -16.33
N VAL A 104 -1.73 -20.92 -15.44
CA VAL A 104 -1.46 -22.32 -15.80
C VAL A 104 -2.81 -23.04 -15.87
N THR A 105 -3.30 -23.30 -17.07
CA THR A 105 -4.53 -24.08 -17.32
C THR A 105 -4.17 -25.53 -17.67
N PRO A 106 -4.25 -26.50 -16.73
CA PRO A 106 -3.91 -27.90 -17.03
C PRO A 106 -4.85 -28.53 -18.06
N ALA A 107 -6.11 -28.07 -18.08
CA ALA A 107 -7.16 -28.59 -18.96
C ALA A 107 -6.83 -28.48 -20.46
N GLY A 108 -5.99 -27.51 -20.86
CA GLY A 108 -5.57 -27.36 -22.25
C GLY A 108 -4.73 -28.52 -22.80
N LYS A 109 -4.06 -29.29 -21.91
CA LYS A 109 -3.27 -30.46 -22.31
C LYS A 109 -4.04 -31.78 -22.28
N GLY A 110 -5.32 -31.77 -21.86
CA GLY A 110 -6.10 -32.99 -21.66
C GLY A 110 -5.62 -33.82 -20.47
N PHE A 111 -6.46 -34.76 -20.02
CA PHE A 111 -6.08 -35.73 -19.00
C PHE A 111 -5.34 -36.90 -19.65
N ASP A 112 -4.09 -37.14 -19.23
CA ASP A 112 -3.33 -38.33 -19.62
C ASP A 112 -3.48 -39.41 -18.53
N PRO A 113 -4.16 -40.54 -18.80
CA PRO A 113 -4.34 -41.62 -17.82
C PRO A 113 -3.03 -42.32 -17.44
N THR A 114 -1.93 -42.11 -18.18
CA THR A 114 -0.60 -42.61 -17.81
C THR A 114 0.11 -41.72 -16.78
N SER A 115 -0.41 -40.52 -16.49
CA SER A 115 0.15 -39.61 -15.48
C SER A 115 -0.10 -40.05 -14.04
N THR A 116 -1.07 -40.95 -13.79
CA THR A 116 -1.42 -41.42 -12.44
C THR A 116 -0.53 -42.53 -11.90
N THR A 117 0.29 -43.18 -12.75
CA THR A 117 1.16 -44.30 -12.33
C THR A 117 2.50 -43.87 -11.76
N VAL A 118 2.90 -42.61 -11.94
CA VAL A 118 4.17 -42.08 -11.43
C VAL A 118 3.89 -40.98 -10.42
N ARG A 119 4.35 -41.15 -9.17
CA ARG A 119 4.45 -40.01 -8.25
C ARG A 119 5.41 -39.01 -8.85
N GLN A 120 4.90 -37.88 -9.35
CA GLN A 120 5.73 -36.75 -9.78
C GLN A 120 6.37 -36.11 -8.53
N THR A 121 7.45 -36.72 -8.03
CA THR A 121 8.25 -36.18 -6.92
C THR A 121 9.23 -35.12 -7.39
N ASP A 122 9.58 -35.14 -8.68
CA ASP A 122 10.56 -34.24 -9.27
C ASP A 122 10.03 -33.75 -10.62
N PHE A 123 9.53 -32.52 -10.66
CA PHE A 123 9.29 -31.80 -11.93
C PHE A 123 10.57 -31.00 -12.25
N PRO A 124 11.39 -31.41 -13.24
CA PRO A 124 12.60 -30.65 -13.60
C PRO A 124 12.26 -29.33 -14.28
N ASN A 125 11.04 -29.20 -14.82
CA ASN A 125 10.54 -28.00 -15.47
C ASN A 125 9.23 -27.58 -14.80
N LYS A 126 9.26 -26.48 -14.03
CA LYS A 126 8.02 -25.77 -13.67
C LYS A 126 7.23 -25.55 -14.98
N PRO A 127 5.93 -25.89 -15.05
CA PRO A 127 5.16 -25.72 -16.26
C PRO A 127 5.27 -24.26 -16.71
N GLN A 128 5.88 -24.07 -17.88
CA GLN A 128 6.01 -22.78 -18.51
C GLN A 128 4.61 -22.29 -18.86
N ILE A 129 4.30 -21.06 -18.46
CA ILE A 129 3.01 -20.44 -18.76
C ILE A 129 2.96 -20.20 -20.27
N ASP A 130 1.77 -20.36 -20.86
CA ASP A 130 1.55 -20.03 -22.27
C ASP A 130 1.98 -18.57 -22.55
N PRO A 131 2.86 -18.31 -23.54
CA PRO A 131 3.37 -16.97 -23.82
C PRO A 131 2.26 -15.95 -24.13
N GLY A 132 1.19 -16.38 -24.80
CA GLY A 132 0.05 -15.52 -25.12
C GLY A 132 -0.71 -15.08 -23.86
N SER A 133 -1.01 -16.02 -22.97
CA SER A 133 -1.65 -15.75 -21.67
C SER A 133 -0.81 -14.83 -20.79
N CYS A 134 0.51 -15.01 -20.79
CA CYS A 134 1.44 -14.11 -20.12
C CYS A 134 1.44 -12.70 -20.70
N GLN A 135 1.43 -12.56 -22.01
CA GLN A 135 1.40 -11.25 -22.67
C GLN A 135 0.09 -10.51 -22.37
N ILE A 136 -1.02 -11.23 -22.45
CA ILE A 136 -2.33 -10.72 -22.05
C ILE A 136 -2.33 -10.21 -20.60
N PHE A 137 -1.80 -11.00 -19.66
CA PHE A 137 -1.71 -10.58 -18.26
C PHE A 137 -0.86 -9.31 -18.10
N LYS A 138 0.28 -9.22 -18.80
CA LYS A 138 1.13 -8.02 -18.78
C LYS A 138 0.36 -6.79 -19.28
N ASP A 139 -0.26 -6.89 -20.45
CA ASP A 139 -0.86 -5.75 -21.16
C ASP A 139 -2.20 -5.30 -20.58
N LYS A 140 -2.98 -6.23 -20.01
CA LYS A 140 -4.35 -5.95 -19.53
C LYS A 140 -4.45 -5.84 -18.01
N VAL A 141 -3.48 -6.34 -17.25
CA VAL A 141 -3.52 -6.34 -15.79
C VAL A 141 -2.32 -5.64 -15.18
N LEU A 142 -1.11 -6.14 -15.46
CA LEU A 142 0.09 -5.69 -14.76
C LEU A 142 0.42 -4.23 -15.10
N PHE A 143 0.66 -3.92 -16.37
CA PHE A 143 1.08 -2.58 -16.78
C PHE A 143 0.02 -1.50 -16.54
N PRO A 144 -1.28 -1.72 -16.83
CA PRO A 144 -2.32 -0.76 -16.46
C PRO A 144 -2.32 -0.45 -14.96
N SER A 145 -2.19 -1.46 -14.10
CA SER A 145 -2.18 -1.25 -12.66
C SER A 145 -0.97 -0.45 -12.19
N TRP A 146 0.21 -0.73 -12.74
CA TRP A 146 1.43 0.02 -12.46
C TRP A 146 1.32 1.47 -12.95
N GLN A 147 0.67 1.69 -14.09
CA GLN A 147 0.41 3.02 -14.61
C GLN A 147 -0.47 3.82 -13.65
N VAL A 148 -1.60 3.26 -13.20
CA VAL A 148 -2.48 3.94 -12.24
C VAL A 148 -1.75 4.26 -10.94
N ARG A 149 -0.91 3.36 -10.42
CA ARG A 149 -0.08 3.65 -9.24
C ARG A 149 0.92 4.79 -9.49
N SER A 150 1.54 4.84 -10.67
CA SER A 150 2.41 5.96 -11.06
C SER A 150 1.64 7.28 -11.11
N ASP A 151 0.42 7.28 -11.64
CA ASP A 151 -0.42 8.47 -11.72
C ASP A 151 -0.83 8.97 -10.32
N VAL A 152 -1.19 8.06 -9.41
CA VAL A 152 -1.46 8.40 -8.00
C VAL A 152 -0.22 8.97 -7.32
N LEU A 153 0.94 8.35 -7.47
CA LEU A 153 2.20 8.87 -6.90
C LEU A 153 2.54 10.27 -7.44
N ASN A 154 2.34 10.51 -8.74
CA ASN A 154 2.59 11.81 -9.36
C ASN A 154 1.62 12.88 -8.85
N TYR A 155 0.36 12.52 -8.71
CA TYR A 155 -0.63 13.45 -8.21
C TYR A 155 -0.44 13.75 -6.72
N CYS A 156 -0.19 12.74 -5.88
CA CYS A 156 0.13 12.96 -4.47
C CYS A 156 1.39 13.83 -4.31
N ALA A 157 2.38 13.70 -5.20
CA ALA A 157 3.54 14.59 -5.24
C ALA A 157 3.15 16.04 -5.55
N GLY A 158 2.26 16.26 -6.52
CA GLY A 158 1.75 17.61 -6.84
C GLY A 158 0.95 18.24 -5.69
N VAL A 159 0.17 17.43 -4.96
CA VAL A 159 -0.51 17.87 -3.74
C VAL A 159 0.50 18.25 -2.65
N ALA A 160 1.56 17.47 -2.50
CA ALA A 160 2.61 17.71 -1.51
C ALA A 160 3.42 18.99 -1.75
N THR A 161 3.46 19.50 -2.99
CA THR A 161 4.14 20.75 -3.33
C THR A 161 3.20 21.96 -3.40
N SER A 162 1.88 21.77 -3.20
CA SER A 162 0.90 22.85 -3.20
C SER A 162 0.86 23.56 -1.83
N PRO A 163 0.59 24.88 -1.79
CA PRO A 163 0.30 25.58 -0.54
C PRO A 163 -0.94 25.00 0.15
N ASP A 164 -0.85 24.73 1.47
CA ASP A 164 -1.98 24.31 2.32
C ASP A 164 -2.41 25.50 3.21
N PRO A 165 -3.36 26.35 2.77
CA PRO A 165 -3.82 27.49 3.57
C PRO A 165 -4.63 27.08 4.80
N GLU A 166 -5.13 25.85 4.85
CA GLU A 166 -5.97 25.31 5.92
C GLU A 166 -5.17 24.40 6.88
N ASP A 167 -3.84 24.58 6.92
CA ASP A 167 -2.97 23.87 7.85
C ASP A 167 -3.19 24.40 9.28
N PRO A 168 -3.80 23.61 10.19
CA PRO A 168 -4.09 24.05 11.56
C PRO A 168 -2.83 24.37 12.36
N ASP A 169 -1.69 23.76 11.99
CA ASP A 169 -0.43 23.92 12.69
C ASP A 169 0.41 25.08 12.15
N LEU A 170 -0.08 25.80 11.12
CA LEU A 170 0.63 26.94 10.52
C LEU A 170 0.97 28.02 11.56
N VAL A 171 -0.04 28.49 12.30
CA VAL A 171 0.14 29.55 13.30
C VAL A 171 1.02 29.06 14.45
N LEU A 172 0.78 27.85 14.96
CA LEU A 172 1.54 27.28 16.06
C LEU A 172 3.03 27.16 15.72
N ARG A 173 3.34 26.67 14.54
CA ARG A 173 4.71 26.55 14.03
C ARG A 173 5.40 27.89 13.82
N GLN A 174 4.67 28.90 13.34
CA GLN A 174 5.23 30.26 13.22
C GLN A 174 5.57 30.84 14.59
N VAL A 175 4.70 30.67 15.59
CA VAL A 175 4.94 31.10 16.97
C VAL A 175 6.14 30.36 17.58
N GLU A 176 6.22 29.04 17.40
CA GLU A 176 7.36 28.25 17.90
C GLU A 176 8.68 28.65 17.22
N SER A 177 8.66 28.88 15.91
CA SER A 177 9.83 29.34 15.16
C SER A 177 10.27 30.75 15.57
N ALA A 178 9.32 31.63 15.87
CA ALA A 178 9.63 32.97 16.39
C ALA A 178 10.25 32.89 17.80
N LYS A 179 9.68 32.07 18.68
CA LYS A 179 10.19 31.86 20.03
C LYS A 179 11.59 31.24 20.05
N ASP A 180 11.87 30.28 19.16
CA ASP A 180 13.21 29.70 19.07
C ASP A 180 14.23 30.71 18.52
N ARG A 181 13.85 31.59 17.58
CA ARG A 181 14.73 32.68 17.11
C ARG A 181 15.14 33.66 18.21
N GLU A 182 14.31 33.84 19.22
CA GLU A 182 14.61 34.68 20.40
C GLU A 182 15.43 33.95 21.47
N ARG A 183 15.60 32.63 21.36
CA ARG A 183 16.25 31.80 22.36
C ARG A 183 17.76 31.96 22.31
N VAL A 184 18.36 32.37 23.42
CA VAL A 184 19.82 32.38 23.59
C VAL A 184 20.26 31.08 24.24
N VAL A 185 21.23 30.39 23.62
CA VAL A 185 21.75 29.10 24.08
C VAL A 185 23.22 29.24 24.47
N ASP A 186 23.56 28.91 25.72
CA ASP A 186 24.96 28.76 26.14
C ASP A 186 25.40 27.30 25.90
N GLU A 187 26.05 27.08 24.74
CA GLU A 187 26.54 25.76 24.32
C GLU A 187 27.56 25.15 25.30
N ARG A 188 28.20 25.96 26.15
CA ARG A 188 29.15 25.48 27.17
C ARG A 188 28.43 24.85 28.36
N LEU A 189 27.22 25.31 28.68
CA LEU A 189 26.43 24.78 29.80
C LEU A 189 25.68 23.51 29.38
N ASP A 190 25.13 23.48 28.17
CA ASP A 190 24.46 22.31 27.61
C ASP A 190 24.61 22.22 26.07
N PRO A 191 25.51 21.34 25.58
CA PRO A 191 25.73 21.11 24.15
C PRO A 191 24.52 20.58 23.37
N TYR A 192 23.49 20.04 24.04
CA TYR A 192 22.31 19.47 23.38
C TYR A 192 21.13 20.42 23.34
N SER A 193 21.15 21.47 24.16
CA SER A 193 20.09 22.47 24.21
C SER A 193 19.94 23.26 22.90
N ALA A 194 20.97 23.34 22.05
CA ALA A 194 20.89 24.07 20.77
C ALA A 194 19.92 23.46 19.73
N ARG A 195 19.48 22.20 19.91
CA ARG A 195 18.64 21.52 18.91
C ARG A 195 17.19 21.95 19.02
N PHE A 196 16.69 22.64 18.01
CA PHE A 196 15.27 22.90 17.79
C PHE A 196 14.76 22.08 16.61
N PHE A 197 13.64 21.40 16.80
CA PHE A 197 12.95 20.65 15.76
C PHE A 197 11.59 21.30 15.51
N PRO A 198 11.45 22.11 14.44
CA PRO A 198 10.16 22.68 14.08
C PRO A 198 9.14 21.56 13.82
N ARG A 199 7.86 21.83 14.10
CA ARG A 199 6.80 20.96 13.58
C ARG A 199 6.82 20.97 12.06
N GLU A 200 6.70 19.81 11.44
CA GLU A 200 6.66 19.69 9.97
C GLU A 200 5.33 20.18 9.42
N ALA A 201 5.34 20.68 8.17
CA ALA A 201 4.09 20.93 7.44
C ALA A 201 3.40 19.62 7.10
N ARG A 202 2.06 19.61 7.06
CA ARG A 202 1.32 18.45 6.52
C ARG A 202 1.79 18.07 5.10
N THR A 203 2.03 19.08 4.26
CA THR A 203 2.52 18.93 2.88
C THR A 203 3.96 18.43 2.82
N GLU A 204 4.80 18.83 3.78
CA GLU A 204 6.18 18.39 3.92
C GLU A 204 6.27 16.92 4.35
N SER A 205 5.49 16.53 5.37
CA SER A 205 5.38 15.14 5.78
C SER A 205 4.82 14.25 4.65
N LEU A 206 3.84 14.76 3.87
CA LEU A 206 3.36 14.08 2.66
C LEU A 206 4.48 13.96 1.61
N ALA A 207 5.27 15.00 1.38
CA ALA A 207 6.38 14.98 0.42
C ALA A 207 7.44 13.93 0.80
N MET A 208 7.80 13.86 2.09
CA MET A 208 8.68 12.81 2.63
C MET A 208 8.12 11.41 2.36
N LEU A 209 6.83 11.23 2.65
CA LEU A 209 6.17 9.94 2.45
C LEU A 209 6.14 9.54 0.96
N ILE A 210 5.81 10.45 0.04
CA ILE A 210 5.76 10.14 -1.39
C ILE A 210 7.15 9.81 -1.96
N ARG A 211 8.22 10.42 -1.45
CA ARG A 211 9.59 10.02 -1.80
C ARG A 211 9.88 8.57 -1.42
N ASN A 212 9.50 8.17 -0.21
CA ASN A 212 9.67 6.80 0.26
C ASN A 212 8.83 5.82 -0.57
N GLU A 213 7.57 6.18 -0.84
CA GLU A 213 6.66 5.34 -1.62
C GLU A 213 7.12 5.11 -3.06
N ARG A 214 7.79 6.10 -3.67
CA ARG A 214 8.44 5.92 -5.00
C ARG A 214 9.57 4.90 -4.94
N GLY A 215 10.39 4.93 -3.89
CA GLY A 215 11.45 3.93 -3.67
C GLY A 215 10.88 2.54 -3.47
N VAL A 216 9.86 2.41 -2.62
CA VAL A 216 9.14 1.14 -2.38
C VAL A 216 8.53 0.61 -3.68
N GLU A 217 7.89 1.48 -4.46
CA GLU A 217 7.29 1.10 -5.74
C GLU A 217 8.34 0.55 -6.72
N SER A 218 9.52 1.16 -6.80
CA SER A 218 10.62 0.67 -7.64
C SER A 218 11.07 -0.74 -7.22
N ILE A 219 11.20 -0.98 -5.91
CA ILE A 219 11.59 -2.30 -5.38
C ILE A 219 10.52 -3.35 -5.69
N ILE A 220 9.24 -3.01 -5.48
CA ILE A 220 8.14 -3.93 -5.73
C ILE A 220 8.06 -4.29 -7.22
N ARG A 221 8.13 -3.31 -8.12
CA ARG A 221 8.11 -3.57 -9.57
C ARG A 221 9.26 -4.44 -10.02
N SER A 222 10.47 -4.17 -9.53
CA SER A 222 11.65 -5.00 -9.82
C SER A 222 11.45 -6.45 -9.37
N ARG A 223 10.95 -6.66 -8.15
CA ARG A 223 10.67 -8.00 -7.62
C ARG A 223 9.56 -8.73 -8.39
N THR A 224 8.44 -8.07 -8.62
CA THR A 224 7.31 -8.61 -9.39
C THR A 224 7.76 -8.97 -10.80
N TRP A 225 8.51 -8.09 -11.46
CA TRP A 225 9.04 -8.32 -12.80
C TRP A 225 9.96 -9.53 -12.84
N GLY A 226 10.88 -9.68 -11.87
CA GLY A 226 11.77 -10.84 -11.81
C GLY A 226 11.02 -12.18 -11.78
N LEU A 227 9.91 -12.24 -11.04
CA LEU A 227 9.05 -13.43 -11.01
C LEU A 227 8.27 -13.63 -12.31
N VAL A 228 7.76 -12.53 -12.91
CA VAL A 228 7.08 -12.57 -14.20
C VAL A 228 8.04 -13.06 -15.29
N THR A 229 9.28 -12.58 -15.34
CA THR A 229 10.28 -13.02 -16.33
C THR A 229 10.72 -14.46 -16.09
N GLU A 230 10.83 -14.93 -14.85
CA GLU A 230 11.15 -16.34 -14.57
C GLU A 230 10.05 -17.29 -15.09
N ARG A 231 8.78 -16.88 -14.98
CA ARG A 231 7.62 -17.74 -15.24
C ARG A 231 7.03 -17.61 -16.64
N CYS A 232 7.08 -16.42 -17.23
CA CYS A 232 6.56 -16.11 -18.55
C CYS A 232 7.61 -16.19 -19.66
N GLY A 233 8.83 -16.63 -19.33
CA GLY A 233 9.95 -16.67 -20.25
C GLY A 233 10.86 -15.44 -20.16
N ASN A 234 12.13 -15.68 -20.50
CA ASN A 234 13.21 -14.74 -20.25
C ASN A 234 13.12 -13.53 -21.20
N SER A 235 12.69 -12.40 -20.65
CA SER A 235 12.93 -11.08 -21.23
C SER A 235 14.14 -10.49 -20.53
N PHE A 236 15.19 -10.15 -21.28
CA PHE A 236 16.37 -9.47 -20.72
C PHE A 236 16.10 -7.98 -20.41
N GLU A 237 14.91 -7.48 -20.72
CA GLU A 237 14.42 -6.15 -20.33
C GLU A 237 14.41 -5.91 -18.81
N GLY A 238 14.72 -4.67 -18.43
CA GLY A 238 14.23 -4.09 -17.19
C GLY A 238 12.71 -3.86 -17.22
N TRP A 239 12.09 -3.78 -16.04
CA TRP A 239 10.65 -3.52 -15.95
C TRP A 239 10.29 -2.13 -16.47
N GLU A 240 11.22 -1.17 -16.37
CA GLU A 240 11.12 0.20 -16.84
C GLU A 240 10.93 0.24 -18.36
N ASP A 241 11.82 -0.43 -19.09
CA ASP A 241 11.79 -0.50 -20.55
C ASP A 241 10.51 -1.19 -21.03
N ALA A 242 10.13 -2.29 -20.36
CA ALA A 242 8.94 -3.05 -20.73
C ALA A 242 7.67 -2.22 -20.55
N LEU A 243 7.57 -1.48 -19.44
CA LEU A 243 6.47 -0.56 -19.17
C LEU A 243 6.46 0.63 -20.14
N ASN A 244 7.62 1.18 -20.48
CA ASN A 244 7.73 2.29 -21.43
C ASN A 244 7.28 1.88 -22.83
N ARG A 245 7.70 0.72 -23.32
CA ARG A 245 7.20 0.18 -24.60
C ARG A 245 5.70 -0.07 -24.58
N TRP A 246 5.17 -0.60 -23.48
CA TRP A 246 3.71 -0.74 -23.35
C TRP A 246 3.01 0.63 -23.45
N ARG A 247 3.53 1.68 -22.79
CA ARG A 247 2.98 3.05 -22.90
C ARG A 247 3.02 3.57 -24.34
N GLU A 248 4.13 3.37 -25.03
CA GLU A 248 4.28 3.77 -26.45
C GLU A 248 3.26 3.09 -27.35
N GLN A 249 2.87 1.85 -27.05
CA GLN A 249 1.85 1.11 -27.79
C GLN A 249 0.41 1.52 -27.44
N GLN A 250 0.18 2.20 -26.32
CA GLN A 250 -1.14 2.72 -25.93
C GLN A 250 -1.37 4.17 -26.37
N GLY A 251 -0.33 4.87 -26.86
CA GLY A 251 -0.40 6.25 -27.37
C GLY A 251 -0.80 6.31 -28.83
#